data_AF-A0A937SZZ0-F1
#
_entry.id   AF-A0A937SZZ0-F1
#
_cell.length_a   1.000
_cell.length_b   1.000
_cell.length_c   1.000
_cell.angle_alpha   90.00
_cell.angle_beta   90.00
_cell.angle_gamma   90.00
#
_symmetry.space_group_name_H-M   'P 1'
#
loop_
_entity.id
_entity.type
_entity.pdbx_description
1 polymer ?
#
loop_
_entity_poly.entity_id
_entity_poly.type
_entity_poly.pdbx_seq_one_letter_code
_entity_poly.pdbx_strand_id
1 'polypeptide(L)'
;MKAKPKRTTGKRRRDVAKVDCSAPGLPSCSAPLLADLRDLILAARQGVARAIDSGLVTLYWQIGRRIHQDILQEKRAEYGKEIVSAVGRQLEQEFGRGFSAKSLHHMIRFAEAFPDVEIVAALRRQLTWTHFKTLTYLNDSLKRDFYAEMCRVENWSTRTLQKKIQSMLFERTALSKKPDKLIRQELDALKEEDKLTPDLVFRDPYILDFLGLADTYAEKDMEAAILREMESFILELGAGFCFVERQKRMQIDNEDYYLDLLFYQRKLRCLVAIDLKIGDFKAADKGQMELYLAWLKRYACESDEEPPLGIILCAGKNEQHVELLEPDKSGIHVASYWKEALPKAALEKKLRDAVRLARARLEHRDQGV
;
A
#
# COMPACT_ATOMS: atom_id res chain seq x y z
N MET A 1 -27.80 12.92 54.38
CA MET A 1 -26.65 12.86 53.45
C MET A 1 -25.70 11.76 53.89
N LYS A 2 -25.75 10.57 53.29
CA LYS A 2 -24.65 9.58 53.34
C LYS A 2 -24.60 8.85 52.00
N ALA A 3 -23.41 8.89 51.40
CA ALA A 3 -23.12 8.52 50.02
C ALA A 3 -23.09 6.99 49.81
N LYS A 4 -23.59 6.55 48.65
CA LYS A 4 -23.43 5.18 48.12
C LYS A 4 -22.01 5.00 47.55
N PRO A 5 -21.35 3.84 47.74
CA PRO A 5 -20.07 3.57 47.11
C PRO A 5 -20.24 3.09 45.66
N LYS A 6 -19.36 3.58 44.78
CA LYS A 6 -19.26 3.26 43.36
C LYS A 6 -18.78 1.81 43.16
N ARG A 7 -19.50 1.02 42.37
CA ARG A 7 -19.06 -0.27 41.82
C ARG A 7 -18.15 -0.02 40.61
N THR A 8 -16.87 -0.38 40.73
CA THR A 8 -15.91 -0.49 39.63
C THR A 8 -15.92 -1.92 39.07
N THR A 9 -16.31 -2.10 37.82
CA THR A 9 -16.25 -3.38 37.10
C THR A 9 -14.87 -3.55 36.46
N GLY A 10 -13.98 -4.25 37.17
CA GLY A 10 -12.66 -4.65 36.69
C GLY A 10 -12.73 -5.68 35.55
N LYS A 11 -12.07 -5.35 34.45
CA LYS A 11 -11.90 -6.15 33.23
C LYS A 11 -10.93 -7.32 33.54
N ARG A 12 -11.42 -8.55 33.66
CA ARG A 12 -10.57 -9.75 33.82
C ARG A 12 -9.77 -9.99 32.53
N ARG A 13 -8.47 -9.64 32.54
CA ARG A 13 -7.48 -10.20 31.63
C ARG A 13 -7.29 -11.68 32.02
N ARG A 14 -7.38 -12.60 31.06
CA ARG A 14 -6.90 -13.98 31.25
C ARG A 14 -5.39 -13.94 31.11
N ASP A 15 -4.69 -13.94 32.23
CA ASP A 15 -3.25 -14.14 32.26
C ASP A 15 -2.96 -15.58 31.82
N VAL A 16 -2.19 -15.73 30.75
CA VAL A 16 -1.60 -17.02 30.37
C VAL A 16 -0.54 -17.31 31.42
N ALA A 17 -0.84 -18.25 32.33
CA ALA A 17 0.08 -18.65 33.38
C ALA A 17 1.41 -19.10 32.75
N LYS A 18 2.47 -18.40 33.12
CA LYS A 18 3.86 -18.77 32.84
C LYS A 18 4.15 -20.01 33.69
N VAL A 19 4.22 -21.18 33.06
CA VAL A 19 4.58 -22.42 33.76
C VAL A 19 6.08 -22.37 34.02
N ASP A 20 6.47 -22.17 35.28
CA ASP A 20 7.86 -22.28 35.72
C ASP A 20 8.27 -23.76 35.72
N CYS A 21 9.16 -24.14 34.80
CA CYS A 21 9.71 -25.48 34.65
C CYS A 21 10.89 -25.72 35.60
N SER A 22 10.73 -25.53 36.92
CA SER A 22 11.77 -25.82 37.92
C SER A 22 11.35 -26.89 38.93
N ALA A 23 10.89 -28.04 38.42
CA ALA A 23 10.73 -29.27 39.22
C ALA A 23 11.75 -30.32 38.74
N PRO A 24 12.53 -30.95 39.64
CA PRO A 24 13.57 -31.89 39.24
C PRO A 24 12.91 -33.22 38.82
N GLY A 25 13.08 -33.61 37.55
CA GLY A 25 12.63 -34.92 37.05
C GLY A 25 11.86 -34.93 35.72
N LEU A 26 11.63 -33.78 35.07
CA LEU A 26 11.07 -33.76 33.72
C LEU A 26 12.21 -33.78 32.68
N PRO A 27 12.17 -34.67 31.66
CA PRO A 27 13.14 -34.62 30.58
C PRO A 27 13.06 -33.24 29.94
N SER A 28 14.19 -32.55 29.81
CA SER A 28 14.27 -31.24 29.15
C SER A 28 13.70 -31.41 27.75
N CYS A 29 12.49 -30.88 27.50
CA CYS A 29 11.92 -30.85 26.16
C CYS A 29 12.98 -30.26 25.25
N SER A 30 13.40 -31.01 24.23
CA SER A 30 14.33 -30.49 23.24
C SER A 30 13.67 -29.25 22.65
N ALA A 31 14.22 -28.07 22.95
CA ALA A 31 13.70 -26.79 22.48
C ALA A 31 13.43 -26.78 20.95
N PRO A 32 14.24 -27.48 20.11
CA PRO A 32 13.92 -27.65 18.69
C PRO A 32 12.61 -28.40 18.43
N LEU A 33 12.37 -29.53 19.10
CA LEU A 33 11.14 -30.32 18.91
C LEU A 33 9.89 -29.54 19.32
N LEU A 34 9.96 -28.78 20.41
CA LEU A 34 8.84 -27.94 20.85
C LEU A 34 8.56 -26.79 19.86
N ALA A 35 9.60 -26.19 19.29
CA ALA A 35 9.47 -25.19 18.23
C ALA A 35 8.84 -25.78 16.97
N ASP A 36 9.33 -26.94 16.52
CA ASP A 36 8.81 -27.64 15.34
C ASP A 36 7.32 -28.01 15.51
N LEU A 37 6.94 -28.58 16.65
CA LEU A 37 5.53 -28.92 16.94
C LEU A 37 4.65 -27.67 17.01
N ARG A 38 5.16 -26.57 17.56
CA ARG A 38 4.44 -25.30 17.59
C ARG A 38 4.21 -24.76 16.18
N ASP A 39 5.23 -24.83 15.32
CA ASP A 39 5.14 -24.37 13.94
C ASP A 39 4.16 -25.23 13.13
N LEU A 40 4.15 -26.55 13.32
CA LEU A 40 3.14 -27.44 12.73
C LEU A 40 1.71 -27.08 13.16
N ILE A 41 1.48 -26.83 14.46
CA ILE A 41 0.16 -26.43 14.97
C ILE A 41 -0.25 -25.07 14.40
N LEU A 42 0.67 -24.10 14.33
CA LEU A 42 0.39 -22.78 13.80
C LEU A 42 0.08 -22.85 12.30
N ALA A 43 0.85 -23.62 11.52
CA ALA A 43 0.62 -23.84 10.11
C ALA A 43 -0.76 -24.47 9.84
N ALA A 44 -1.12 -25.53 10.58
CA ALA A 44 -2.43 -26.17 10.46
C ALA A 44 -3.58 -25.20 10.77
N ARG A 45 -3.46 -24.42 11.85
CA ARG A 45 -4.47 -23.40 12.21
C ARG A 45 -4.61 -22.31 11.14
N GLN A 46 -3.49 -21.84 10.58
CA GLN A 46 -3.51 -20.85 9.51
C GLN A 46 -4.16 -21.42 8.24
N GLY A 47 -3.88 -22.67 7.89
CA GLY A 47 -4.50 -23.35 6.75
C GLY A 47 -6.02 -23.44 6.87
N VAL A 48 -6.53 -23.87 8.03
CA VAL A 48 -7.97 -23.94 8.30
C VAL A 48 -8.61 -22.55 8.23
N ALA A 49 -7.99 -21.54 8.85
CA ALA A 49 -8.49 -20.17 8.81
C ALA A 49 -8.63 -19.64 7.38
N ARG A 50 -7.61 -19.82 6.53
CA ARG A 50 -7.65 -19.41 5.12
C ARG A 50 -8.75 -20.12 4.33
N ALA A 51 -8.95 -21.42 4.56
CA ALA A 51 -10.01 -22.18 3.91
C ALA A 51 -11.40 -21.66 4.29
N ILE A 52 -11.62 -21.38 5.58
CA ILE A 52 -12.86 -20.78 6.08
C ILE A 52 -13.07 -19.39 5.46
N ASP A 53 -12.05 -18.53 5.48
CA ASP A 53 -12.15 -17.17 4.93
C ASP A 53 -12.51 -17.17 3.44
N SER A 54 -11.84 -18.01 2.64
CA SER A 54 -12.11 -18.16 1.20
C SER A 54 -13.53 -18.68 0.94
N GLY A 55 -13.99 -19.64 1.74
CA GLY A 55 -15.35 -20.17 1.70
C GLY A 55 -16.39 -19.11 2.04
N LEU A 56 -16.18 -18.36 3.12
CA LEU A 56 -17.06 -17.28 3.56
C LEU A 56 -17.13 -16.14 2.53
N VAL A 57 -16.01 -15.73 1.96
CA VAL A 57 -15.98 -14.71 0.89
C VAL A 57 -16.82 -15.17 -0.30
N THR A 58 -16.66 -16.43 -0.72
CA THR A 58 -17.44 -16.99 -1.84
C THR A 58 -18.93 -17.02 -1.52
N LEU A 59 -19.30 -17.49 -0.33
CA LEU A 59 -20.68 -17.54 0.14
C LEU A 59 -21.30 -16.14 0.17
N TYR A 60 -20.61 -15.18 0.78
CA TYR A 60 -21.07 -13.79 0.88
C TYR A 60 -21.24 -13.14 -0.49
N TRP A 61 -20.34 -13.41 -1.43
CA TRP A 61 -20.48 -12.96 -2.81
C TRP A 61 -21.73 -13.56 -3.48
N GLN A 62 -21.94 -14.87 -3.35
CA GLN A 62 -23.08 -15.57 -3.93
C GLN A 62 -24.41 -15.09 -3.35
N ILE A 63 -24.49 -14.92 -2.03
CA ILE A 63 -25.66 -14.35 -1.36
C ILE A 63 -25.95 -12.95 -1.89
N GLY A 64 -24.93 -12.09 -1.94
CA GLY A 64 -25.05 -10.73 -2.47
C GLY A 64 -25.57 -10.71 -3.90
N ARG A 65 -24.98 -11.53 -4.78
CA ARG A 65 -25.38 -11.65 -6.18
C ARG A 65 -26.81 -12.15 -6.33
N ARG A 66 -27.20 -13.16 -5.54
CA ARG A 66 -28.56 -13.72 -5.60
C ARG A 66 -29.61 -12.69 -5.17
N ILE A 67 -29.38 -12.03 -4.03
CA ILE A 67 -30.29 -10.99 -3.53
C ILE A 67 -30.36 -9.82 -4.52
N HIS A 68 -29.23 -9.39 -5.08
CA HIS A 68 -29.20 -8.31 -6.07
C HIS A 68 -29.98 -8.67 -7.35
N GLN A 69 -29.85 -9.90 -7.85
CA GLN A 69 -30.62 -10.39 -9.01
C GLN A 69 -32.14 -10.39 -8.74
N ASP A 70 -32.55 -10.88 -7.57
CA ASP A 70 -33.98 -10.95 -7.20
C ASP A 70 -34.57 -9.53 -7.03
N ILE A 71 -33.83 -8.59 -6.42
CA ILE A 71 -34.28 -7.18 -6.27
C ILE A 71 -34.39 -6.46 -7.63
N LEU A 72 -33.46 -6.72 -8.56
CA LEU A 72 -33.47 -6.13 -9.90
C LEU A 72 -34.69 -6.54 -10.73
N GLN A 73 -35.21 -7.76 -10.53
CA GLN A 73 -36.39 -8.25 -11.25
C GLN A 73 -37.67 -7.51 -10.85
N GLU A 74 -37.76 -7.00 -9.62
CA GLU A 74 -38.97 -6.38 -9.07
C GLU A 74 -39.05 -4.85 -9.25
N LYS A 75 -38.03 -4.22 -9.88
CA LYS A 75 -37.98 -2.80 -10.31
C LYS A 75 -38.37 -1.74 -9.25
N ARG A 76 -38.38 -2.06 -7.94
CA ARG A 76 -38.72 -1.10 -6.87
C ARG A 76 -37.69 -1.14 -5.74
N ALA A 77 -36.90 -0.07 -5.64
CA ALA A 77 -35.84 0.06 -4.62
C ALA A 77 -36.36 0.09 -3.17
N GLU A 78 -37.61 0.55 -2.94
CA GLU A 78 -38.23 0.54 -1.62
C GLU A 78 -38.61 -0.88 -1.18
N TYR A 79 -39.15 -1.68 -2.10
CA TYR A 79 -39.54 -3.07 -1.85
C TYR A 79 -38.32 -3.96 -1.53
N GLY A 80 -37.20 -3.75 -2.25
CA GLY A 80 -35.95 -4.47 -1.98
C GLY A 80 -35.40 -4.25 -0.57
N LYS A 81 -35.59 -3.06 0.03
CA LYS A 81 -35.13 -2.80 1.42
C LYS A 81 -35.92 -3.61 2.44
N GLU A 82 -37.22 -3.76 2.24
CA GLU A 82 -38.09 -4.54 3.12
C GLU A 82 -37.75 -6.03 3.05
N ILE A 83 -37.51 -6.56 1.84
CA ILE A 83 -37.07 -7.95 1.63
C ILE A 83 -35.75 -8.21 2.35
N VAL A 84 -34.73 -7.36 2.15
CA VAL A 84 -33.42 -7.55 2.79
C VAL A 84 -33.53 -7.49 4.32
N SER A 85 -34.42 -6.64 4.85
CA SER A 85 -34.69 -6.55 6.28
C SER A 85 -35.36 -7.83 6.82
N ALA A 86 -36.36 -8.35 6.12
CA ALA A 86 -37.09 -9.56 6.50
C ALA A 86 -36.19 -10.81 6.42
N VAL A 87 -35.50 -11.00 5.30
CA VAL A 87 -34.55 -12.10 5.08
C VAL A 87 -33.39 -12.03 6.08
N GLY A 88 -32.84 -10.84 6.30
CA GLY A 88 -31.77 -10.64 7.29
C GLY A 88 -32.20 -10.99 8.71
N ARG A 89 -33.44 -10.69 9.10
CA ARG A 89 -33.97 -11.06 10.42
C ARG A 89 -34.11 -12.57 10.58
N GLN A 90 -34.60 -13.27 9.55
CA GLN A 90 -34.73 -14.72 9.57
C GLN A 90 -33.36 -15.41 9.60
N LEU A 91 -32.45 -15.02 8.71
CA LEU A 91 -31.10 -15.59 8.66
C LEU A 91 -30.29 -15.28 9.93
N GLU A 92 -30.49 -14.13 10.56
CA GLU A 92 -29.84 -13.81 11.83
C GLU A 92 -30.34 -14.67 13.00
N GLN A 93 -31.61 -15.09 12.99
CA GLN A 93 -32.15 -16.02 13.99
C GLN A 93 -31.57 -17.43 13.81
N GLU A 94 -31.39 -17.88 12.57
CA GLU A 94 -30.93 -19.23 12.24
C GLU A 94 -29.40 -19.38 12.29
N PHE A 95 -28.66 -18.43 11.72
CA PHE A 95 -27.21 -18.51 11.54
C PHE A 95 -26.43 -17.47 12.37
N GLY A 96 -27.12 -16.61 13.10
CA GLY A 96 -26.53 -15.62 14.00
C GLY A 96 -26.16 -14.28 13.34
N ARG A 97 -25.48 -13.43 14.12
CA ARG A 97 -25.21 -12.00 13.79
C ARG A 97 -24.43 -11.77 12.48
N GLY A 98 -23.82 -12.81 11.92
CA GLY A 98 -23.12 -12.76 10.63
C GLY A 98 -24.06 -12.41 9.45
N PHE A 99 -25.35 -12.72 9.57
CA PHE A 99 -26.35 -12.59 8.49
C PHE A 99 -27.44 -11.55 8.76
N SER A 100 -27.17 -10.59 9.66
CA SER A 100 -28.06 -9.44 9.88
C SER A 100 -28.38 -8.71 8.59
N ALA A 101 -29.48 -7.94 8.57
CA ALA A 101 -29.83 -7.09 7.43
C ALA A 101 -28.66 -6.20 6.99
N LYS A 102 -27.88 -5.65 7.94
CA LYS A 102 -26.68 -4.85 7.64
C LYS A 102 -25.60 -5.66 6.93
N SER A 103 -25.39 -6.92 7.34
CA SER A 103 -24.45 -7.83 6.68
C SER A 103 -24.87 -8.12 5.25
N LEU A 104 -26.16 -8.38 5.01
CA LEU A 104 -26.69 -8.61 3.67
C LEU A 104 -26.47 -7.40 2.75
N HIS A 105 -26.67 -6.17 3.26
CA HIS A 105 -26.34 -4.97 2.48
C HIS A 105 -24.85 -4.90 2.10
N HIS A 106 -23.94 -5.32 2.99
CA HIS A 106 -22.52 -5.42 2.65
C HIS A 106 -22.27 -6.48 1.56
N MET A 107 -22.95 -7.62 1.62
CA MET A 107 -22.86 -8.70 0.63
C MET A 107 -23.37 -8.25 -0.75
N ILE A 108 -24.52 -7.57 -0.80
CA ILE A 108 -25.07 -6.99 -2.04
C ILE A 108 -24.07 -6.03 -2.67
N ARG A 109 -23.56 -5.06 -1.89
CA ARG A 109 -22.55 -4.11 -2.37
C ARG A 109 -21.26 -4.80 -2.80
N PHE A 110 -20.91 -5.91 -2.18
CA PHE A 110 -19.77 -6.71 -2.59
C PHE A 110 -19.95 -7.30 -3.98
N ALA A 111 -21.11 -7.89 -4.26
CA ALA A 111 -21.43 -8.42 -5.58
C ALA A 111 -21.53 -7.33 -6.66
N GLU A 112 -22.03 -6.13 -6.31
CA GLU A 112 -22.07 -4.98 -7.22
C GLU A 112 -20.67 -4.43 -7.53
N ALA A 113 -19.81 -4.34 -6.52
CA ALA A 113 -18.45 -3.80 -6.65
C ALA A 113 -17.48 -4.76 -7.32
N PHE A 114 -17.71 -6.07 -7.21
CA PHE A 114 -16.90 -7.12 -7.85
C PHE A 114 -17.82 -8.03 -8.66
N PRO A 115 -18.29 -7.59 -9.84
CA PRO A 115 -19.22 -8.37 -10.65
C PRO A 115 -18.57 -9.61 -11.27
N ASP A 116 -17.25 -9.56 -11.46
CA ASP A 116 -16.48 -10.65 -12.06
C ASP A 116 -16.12 -11.74 -11.04
N VAL A 117 -16.58 -12.96 -11.33
CA VAL A 117 -16.33 -14.15 -10.52
C VAL A 117 -14.84 -14.49 -10.47
N GLU A 118 -14.12 -14.28 -11.58
CA GLU A 118 -12.72 -14.69 -11.71
C GLU A 118 -11.83 -13.86 -10.80
N ILE A 119 -12.08 -12.55 -10.75
CA ILE A 119 -11.40 -11.61 -9.84
C ILE A 119 -11.63 -12.04 -8.38
N VAL A 120 -12.87 -12.35 -8.00
CA VAL A 120 -13.18 -12.80 -6.63
C VAL A 120 -12.53 -14.16 -6.33
N ALA A 121 -12.52 -15.07 -7.29
CA ALA A 121 -11.90 -16.39 -7.14
C ALA A 121 -10.37 -16.32 -6.99
N ALA A 122 -9.72 -15.39 -7.68
CA ALA A 122 -8.29 -15.12 -7.53
C ALA A 122 -7.98 -14.52 -6.16
N LEU A 123 -8.71 -13.45 -5.79
CA LEU A 123 -8.43 -12.67 -4.58
C LEU A 123 -8.85 -13.36 -3.28
N ARG A 124 -9.91 -14.17 -3.26
CA ARG A 124 -10.40 -14.83 -2.03
C ARG A 124 -9.39 -15.75 -1.35
N ARG A 125 -8.38 -16.22 -2.08
CA ARG A 125 -7.30 -17.06 -1.53
C ARG A 125 -6.34 -16.25 -0.65
N GLN A 126 -6.31 -14.93 -0.85
CA GLN A 126 -5.34 -14.03 -0.23
C GLN A 126 -6.02 -12.96 0.64
N LEU A 127 -7.25 -12.57 0.29
CA LEU A 127 -8.02 -11.53 0.96
C LEU A 127 -9.18 -12.12 1.77
N THR A 128 -9.29 -11.66 3.01
CA THR A 128 -10.41 -12.02 3.91
C THR A 128 -11.64 -11.14 3.64
N TRP A 129 -12.81 -11.52 4.18
CA TRP A 129 -14.05 -10.73 4.07
C TRP A 129 -13.89 -9.27 4.50
N THR A 130 -13.07 -8.99 5.51
CA THR A 130 -12.83 -7.63 6.00
C THR A 130 -12.03 -6.76 5.03
N HIS A 131 -11.19 -7.36 4.18
CA HIS A 131 -10.55 -6.65 3.06
C HIS A 131 -11.59 -6.25 2.02
N PHE A 132 -12.37 -7.22 1.52
CA PHE A 132 -13.43 -6.95 0.55
C PHE A 132 -14.40 -5.90 1.05
N LYS A 133 -14.89 -6.05 2.28
CA LYS A 133 -15.76 -5.04 2.91
C LYS A 133 -15.14 -3.64 2.91
N THR A 134 -13.83 -3.50 3.05
CA THR A 134 -13.17 -2.18 3.00
C THR A 134 -13.12 -1.66 1.55
N LEU A 135 -12.74 -2.52 0.60
CA LEU A 135 -12.60 -2.19 -0.82
C LEU A 135 -13.94 -1.84 -1.49
N THR A 136 -15.04 -2.47 -1.09
CA THR A 136 -16.38 -2.24 -1.68
C THR A 136 -16.91 -0.82 -1.49
N TYR A 137 -16.35 -0.05 -0.55
CA TYR A 137 -16.72 1.35 -0.33
C TYR A 137 -15.91 2.34 -1.14
N LEU A 138 -14.91 1.88 -1.90
CA LEU A 138 -14.23 2.71 -2.88
C LEU A 138 -15.13 2.83 -4.11
N ASN A 139 -15.56 4.05 -4.44
CA ASN A 139 -16.47 4.30 -5.56
C ASN A 139 -15.80 4.14 -6.93
N ASP A 140 -14.49 4.39 -6.99
CA ASP A 140 -13.67 4.30 -8.19
C ASP A 140 -13.18 2.85 -8.37
N SER A 141 -13.51 2.24 -9.51
CA SER A 141 -13.11 0.86 -9.82
C SER A 141 -11.60 0.70 -9.99
N LEU A 142 -10.91 1.66 -10.59
CA LEU A 142 -9.46 1.58 -10.78
C LEU A 142 -8.74 1.61 -9.43
N LYS A 143 -9.19 2.47 -8.52
CA LYS A 143 -8.66 2.51 -7.15
C LYS A 143 -8.92 1.20 -6.43
N ARG A 144 -10.13 0.66 -6.57
CA ARG A 144 -10.51 -0.60 -5.95
C ARG A 144 -9.60 -1.74 -6.41
N ASP A 145 -9.37 -1.84 -7.71
CA ASP A 145 -8.52 -2.86 -8.31
C ASP A 145 -7.06 -2.68 -7.89
N PHE A 146 -6.54 -1.45 -7.94
CA PHE A 146 -5.19 -1.13 -7.45
C PHE A 146 -4.99 -1.57 -5.99
N TYR A 147 -5.88 -1.18 -5.07
CA TYR A 147 -5.73 -1.54 -3.67
C TYR A 147 -5.90 -3.05 -3.43
N ALA A 148 -6.73 -3.73 -4.22
CA ALA A 148 -6.90 -5.18 -4.15
C ALA A 148 -5.63 -5.92 -4.57
N GLU A 149 -5.03 -5.53 -5.69
CA GLU A 149 -3.79 -6.12 -6.18
C GLU A 149 -2.59 -5.79 -5.29
N MET A 150 -2.49 -4.56 -4.80
CA MET A 150 -1.42 -4.23 -3.86
C MET A 150 -1.55 -4.99 -2.53
N CYS A 151 -2.77 -5.23 -2.04
CA CYS A 151 -2.99 -6.11 -0.90
C CYS A 151 -2.49 -7.54 -1.15
N ARG A 152 -2.70 -8.05 -2.37
CA ARG A 152 -2.27 -9.38 -2.82
C ARG A 152 -0.74 -9.48 -2.84
N VAL A 153 -0.09 -8.52 -3.51
CA VAL A 153 1.36 -8.52 -3.75
C VAL A 153 2.16 -8.24 -2.48
N GLU A 154 1.73 -7.25 -1.68
CA GLU A 154 2.44 -6.85 -0.46
C GLU A 154 1.93 -7.53 0.82
N ASN A 155 0.92 -8.40 0.72
CA ASN A 155 0.30 -9.10 1.85
C ASN A 155 -0.18 -8.15 2.97
N TRP A 156 -0.83 -7.05 2.59
CA TRP A 156 -1.31 -6.07 3.56
C TRP A 156 -2.37 -6.64 4.48
N SER A 157 -2.24 -6.36 5.78
CA SER A 157 -3.34 -6.52 6.72
C SER A 157 -4.46 -5.52 6.43
N THR A 158 -5.68 -5.79 6.89
CA THR A 158 -6.80 -4.84 6.79
C THR A 158 -6.49 -3.48 7.42
N ARG A 159 -5.72 -3.47 8.51
CA ARG A 159 -5.26 -2.24 9.16
C ARG A 159 -4.30 -1.46 8.27
N THR A 160 -3.38 -2.17 7.59
CA THR A 160 -2.45 -1.56 6.63
C THR A 160 -3.20 -1.01 5.43
N LEU A 161 -4.13 -1.78 4.84
CA LEU A 161 -5.00 -1.33 3.75
C LEU A 161 -5.73 -0.03 4.12
N GLN A 162 -6.37 0.01 5.29
CA GLN A 162 -7.07 1.22 5.75
C GLN A 162 -6.14 2.42 5.87
N LYS A 163 -4.93 2.23 6.41
CA LYS A 163 -3.92 3.30 6.49
C LYS A 163 -3.51 3.78 5.08
N LYS A 164 -3.25 2.87 4.14
CA LYS A 164 -2.85 3.21 2.75
C LYS A 164 -3.97 3.90 1.96
N ILE A 165 -5.23 3.55 2.23
CA ILE A 165 -6.40 4.29 1.70
C ILE A 165 -6.48 5.68 2.32
N GLN A 166 -6.32 5.78 3.65
CA GLN A 166 -6.37 7.08 4.35
C GLN A 166 -5.26 8.03 3.92
N SER A 167 -4.08 7.49 3.61
CA SER A 167 -2.94 8.25 3.09
C SER A 167 -3.01 8.53 1.58
N MET A 168 -4.10 8.12 0.91
CA MET A 168 -4.31 8.31 -0.53
C MET A 168 -3.16 7.75 -1.38
N LEU A 169 -2.68 6.54 -1.04
CA LEU A 169 -1.54 5.93 -1.74
C LEU A 169 -1.73 5.89 -3.25
N PHE A 170 -2.93 5.53 -3.75
CA PHE A 170 -3.18 5.46 -5.19
C PHE A 170 -2.89 6.80 -5.86
N GLU A 171 -3.47 7.89 -5.35
CA GLU A 171 -3.29 9.24 -5.89
C GLU A 171 -1.85 9.75 -5.80
N ARG A 172 -1.03 9.11 -4.97
CA ARG A 172 0.38 9.41 -4.82
C ARG A 172 1.27 8.54 -5.71
N THR A 173 0.77 7.49 -6.34
CA THR A 173 1.55 6.72 -7.33
C THR A 173 1.64 7.49 -8.65
N ALA A 174 2.74 7.33 -9.37
CA ALA A 174 2.88 7.90 -10.71
C ALA A 174 1.79 7.36 -11.66
N LEU A 175 1.36 6.11 -11.45
CA LEU A 175 0.26 5.47 -12.16
C LEU A 175 -1.02 6.31 -12.20
N SER A 176 -1.39 6.98 -11.10
CA SER A 176 -2.64 7.74 -11.01
C SER A 176 -2.76 8.89 -12.01
N LYS A 177 -1.61 9.39 -12.47
CA LYS A 177 -1.52 10.50 -13.42
C LYS A 177 -1.71 10.04 -14.87
N LYS A 178 -1.60 8.74 -15.14
CA LYS A 178 -1.76 8.18 -16.48
C LYS A 178 -3.23 8.09 -16.90
N PRO A 179 -3.51 7.98 -18.21
CA PRO A 179 -4.86 7.72 -18.70
C PRO A 179 -5.39 6.39 -18.17
N ASP A 180 -6.70 6.33 -17.92
CA ASP A 180 -7.36 5.15 -17.32
C ASP A 180 -7.09 3.83 -18.08
N LYS A 181 -6.89 3.91 -19.40
CA LYS A 181 -6.54 2.73 -20.23
C LYS A 181 -5.17 2.16 -19.86
N LEU A 182 -4.15 3.02 -19.68
CA LEU A 182 -2.81 2.59 -19.27
C LEU A 182 -2.83 2.06 -17.84
N ILE A 183 -3.61 2.68 -16.95
CA ILE A 183 -3.77 2.19 -15.57
C ILE A 183 -4.28 0.75 -15.56
N ARG A 184 -5.30 0.45 -16.38
CA ARG A 184 -5.80 -0.93 -16.50
C ARG A 184 -4.74 -1.89 -17.03
N GLN A 185 -4.01 -1.49 -18.08
CA GLN A 185 -2.96 -2.34 -18.66
C GLN A 185 -1.86 -2.68 -17.63
N GLU A 186 -1.41 -1.71 -16.83
CA GLU A 186 -0.42 -1.98 -15.78
C GLU A 186 -0.98 -2.85 -14.65
N LEU A 187 -2.25 -2.64 -14.26
CA LEU A 187 -2.90 -3.48 -13.26
C LEU A 187 -3.13 -4.91 -13.76
N ASP A 188 -3.44 -5.09 -15.04
CA ASP A 188 -3.64 -6.40 -15.64
C ASP A 188 -2.30 -7.14 -15.79
N ALA A 189 -1.22 -6.46 -16.17
CA ALA A 189 0.13 -7.02 -16.14
C ALA A 189 0.55 -7.46 -14.72
N LEU A 190 0.19 -6.68 -13.69
CA LEU A 190 0.43 -7.06 -12.30
C LEU A 190 -0.37 -8.30 -11.89
N LYS A 191 -1.62 -8.45 -12.36
CA LYS A 191 -2.47 -9.62 -12.09
C LYS A 191 -1.94 -10.90 -12.74
N GLU A 192 -1.52 -10.80 -14.00
CA GLU A 192 -1.15 -11.96 -14.81
C GLU A 192 0.30 -12.40 -14.60
N GLU A 193 1.23 -11.45 -14.50
CA GLU A 193 2.67 -11.72 -14.50
C GLU A 193 3.35 -11.47 -13.14
N ASP A 194 2.61 -11.01 -12.13
CA ASP A 194 3.17 -10.53 -10.84
C ASP A 194 4.27 -9.46 -11.02
N LYS A 195 4.23 -8.75 -12.15
CA LYS A 195 5.27 -7.80 -12.55
C LYS A 195 4.98 -6.41 -11.98
N LEU A 196 5.85 -5.96 -11.07
CA LEU A 196 5.83 -4.59 -10.55
C LEU A 196 6.51 -3.63 -11.53
N THR A 197 5.86 -2.50 -11.80
CA THR A 197 6.42 -1.39 -12.57
C THR A 197 6.94 -0.29 -11.64
N PRO A 198 7.90 0.55 -12.08
CA PRO A 198 8.32 1.73 -11.33
C PRO A 198 7.14 2.64 -10.94
N ASP A 199 6.15 2.77 -11.81
CA ASP A 199 4.97 3.63 -11.60
C ASP A 199 4.06 3.17 -10.46
N LEU A 200 4.09 1.87 -10.14
CA LEU A 200 3.38 1.26 -9.01
C LEU A 200 4.13 1.41 -7.68
N VAL A 201 5.46 1.50 -7.74
CA VAL A 201 6.34 1.53 -6.55
C VAL A 201 6.61 2.96 -6.10
N PHE A 202 6.92 3.85 -7.03
CA PHE A 202 7.35 5.21 -6.72
C PHE A 202 6.17 6.13 -6.45
N ARG A 203 6.41 7.07 -5.53
CA ARG A 203 5.39 7.97 -5.02
C ARG A 203 5.75 9.42 -5.36
N ASP A 204 4.73 10.26 -5.44
CA ASP A 204 4.84 11.69 -5.58
C ASP A 204 3.51 12.33 -5.13
N PRO A 205 3.49 13.07 -4.01
CA PRO A 205 4.60 13.39 -3.11
C PRO A 205 4.94 12.25 -2.13
N TYR A 206 6.13 12.32 -1.51
CA TYR A 206 6.49 11.60 -0.27
C TYR A 206 6.14 12.45 0.96
N ILE A 207 5.52 11.85 1.98
CA ILE A 207 5.12 12.55 3.21
C ILE A 207 6.15 12.22 4.29
N LEU A 208 6.94 13.22 4.68
CA LEU A 208 8.08 13.09 5.60
C LEU A 208 7.84 13.84 6.91
N ASP A 209 6.59 13.83 7.39
CA ASP A 209 6.14 14.51 8.61
C ASP A 209 6.82 14.00 9.89
N PHE A 210 7.18 12.72 9.90
CA PHE A 210 7.91 12.07 10.98
C PHE A 210 9.33 12.60 11.20
N LEU A 211 9.92 13.32 10.23
CA LEU A 211 11.28 13.85 10.38
C LEU A 211 11.36 15.00 11.39
N GLY A 212 10.22 15.67 11.68
CA GLY A 212 10.17 16.79 12.62
C GLY A 212 11.02 17.99 12.20
N LEU A 213 11.16 18.21 10.89
CA LEU A 213 11.96 19.31 10.34
C LEU A 213 11.21 20.65 10.49
N ALA A 214 11.78 21.59 11.26
CA ALA A 214 11.45 23.02 11.18
C ALA A 214 11.80 23.66 9.80
N ASP A 215 11.57 24.96 9.62
CA ASP A 215 11.57 25.58 8.28
C ASP A 215 12.92 25.92 7.65
N THR A 216 14.03 25.87 8.39
CA THR A 216 15.38 26.28 7.93
C THR A 216 16.41 25.20 8.21
N TYR A 217 16.65 24.30 7.25
CA TYR A 217 17.69 23.27 7.33
C TYR A 217 18.56 23.27 6.07
N ALA A 218 19.77 22.71 6.18
CA ALA A 218 20.62 22.35 5.04
C ALA A 218 20.36 20.89 4.60
N GLU A 219 20.76 20.51 3.37
CA GLU A 219 20.48 19.16 2.81
C GLU A 219 21.03 18.06 3.72
N LYS A 220 22.21 18.31 4.30
CA LYS A 220 22.87 17.45 5.29
C LYS A 220 22.02 17.19 6.54
N ASP A 221 21.23 18.16 6.98
CA ASP A 221 20.39 17.99 8.17
C ASP A 221 19.14 17.15 7.86
N MET A 222 18.60 17.29 6.64
CA MET A 222 17.49 16.47 6.16
C MET A 222 17.93 15.01 5.99
N GLU A 223 19.10 14.79 5.39
CA GLU A 223 19.71 13.47 5.30
C GLU A 223 19.91 12.86 6.70
N ALA A 224 20.51 13.61 7.63
CA ALA A 224 20.71 13.14 8.99
C ALA A 224 19.39 12.78 9.71
N ALA A 225 18.33 13.55 9.47
CA ALA A 225 16.99 13.26 9.99
C ALA A 225 16.41 11.97 9.38
N ILE A 226 16.56 11.75 8.07
CA ILE A 226 16.15 10.52 7.40
C ILE A 226 16.89 9.31 7.97
N LEU A 227 18.19 9.46 8.27
CA LEU A 227 18.96 8.39 8.89
C LEU A 227 18.49 8.06 10.31
N ARG A 228 18.12 9.07 11.10
CA ARG A 228 17.56 8.88 12.44
C ARG A 228 16.21 8.16 12.37
N GLU A 229 15.39 8.49 11.38
CA GLU A 229 14.04 7.94 11.18
C GLU A 229 13.98 6.95 10.01
N MET A 230 15.04 6.16 9.81
CA MET A 230 15.19 5.29 8.64
C MET A 230 14.05 4.27 8.52
N GLU A 231 13.55 3.74 9.64
CA GLU A 231 12.40 2.82 9.65
C GLU A 231 11.16 3.49 9.03
N SER A 232 10.84 4.70 9.50
CA SER A 232 9.71 5.49 9.00
C SER A 232 9.89 5.85 7.52
N PHE A 233 11.11 6.20 7.11
CA PHE A 233 11.43 6.51 5.72
C PHE A 233 11.27 5.29 4.80
N ILE A 234 11.77 4.11 5.20
CA ILE A 234 11.60 2.87 4.42
C ILE A 234 10.12 2.51 4.29
N LEU A 235 9.33 2.64 5.36
CA LEU A 235 7.88 2.42 5.30
C LEU A 235 7.19 3.41 4.33
N GLU A 236 7.70 4.63 4.26
CA GLU A 236 7.22 5.66 3.36
C GLU A 236 7.72 5.49 1.91
N LEU A 237 8.85 4.83 1.67
CA LEU A 237 9.24 4.38 0.33
C LEU A 237 8.33 3.24 -0.14
N GLY A 238 8.17 2.20 0.69
CA GLY A 238 7.27 1.07 0.41
C GLY A 238 7.87 -0.28 0.74
N ALA A 239 7.11 -1.34 0.49
CA ALA A 239 7.61 -2.69 0.68
C ALA A 239 8.75 -2.98 -0.31
N GLY A 240 9.70 -3.80 0.12
CA GLY A 240 10.79 -4.30 -0.72
C GLY A 240 12.02 -3.39 -0.83
N PHE A 241 11.98 -2.17 -0.28
CA PHE A 241 13.17 -1.34 -0.16
C PHE A 241 14.11 -1.86 0.94
N CYS A 242 15.39 -2.00 0.59
CA CYS A 242 16.46 -2.38 1.50
C CYS A 242 17.53 -1.29 1.47
N PHE A 243 17.89 -0.76 2.64
CA PHE A 243 18.98 0.21 2.74
C PHE A 243 20.32 -0.48 2.46
N VAL A 244 21.13 0.11 1.57
CA VAL A 244 22.43 -0.43 1.17
C VAL A 244 23.55 0.41 1.79
N GLU A 245 23.59 1.68 1.44
CA GLU A 245 24.68 2.58 1.84
C GLU A 245 24.18 4.04 1.90
N ARG A 246 24.84 4.87 2.71
CA ARG A 246 24.65 6.32 2.72
C ARG A 246 25.92 7.01 2.26
N GLN A 247 25.81 8.21 1.71
CA GLN A 247 26.95 9.02 1.28
C GLN A 247 27.91 8.20 0.42
N LYS A 248 27.36 7.47 -0.57
CA LYS A 248 28.11 6.56 -1.43
C LYS A 248 29.12 7.38 -2.22
N ARG A 249 30.40 7.22 -1.91
CA ARG A 249 31.49 7.87 -2.63
C ARG A 249 31.68 7.19 -3.99
N MET A 250 31.64 8.00 -5.04
CA MET A 250 31.91 7.59 -6.42
C MET A 250 33.08 8.42 -6.93
N GLN A 251 34.22 7.76 -7.15
CA GLN A 251 35.38 8.42 -7.73
C GLN A 251 35.30 8.32 -9.25
N ILE A 252 35.31 9.47 -9.92
CA ILE A 252 35.28 9.59 -11.38
C ILE A 252 36.44 10.49 -11.76
N ASP A 253 37.40 9.95 -12.50
CA ASP A 253 38.69 10.58 -12.78
C ASP A 253 39.39 11.04 -11.48
N ASN A 254 39.44 12.35 -11.24
CA ASN A 254 40.05 12.97 -10.05
C ASN A 254 39.04 13.72 -9.17
N GLU A 255 37.74 13.52 -9.41
CA GLU A 255 36.67 14.15 -8.64
C GLU A 255 35.91 13.10 -7.82
N ASP A 256 35.56 13.49 -6.59
CA ASP A 256 34.75 12.68 -5.69
C ASP A 256 33.31 13.17 -5.71
N TYR A 257 32.41 12.28 -6.10
CA TYR A 257 30.98 12.48 -6.04
C TYR A 257 30.39 11.71 -4.86
N TYR A 258 29.30 12.23 -4.30
CA TYR A 258 28.62 11.63 -3.16
C TYR A 258 27.13 11.53 -3.45
N LEU A 259 26.61 10.31 -3.43
CA LEU A 259 25.18 10.02 -3.49
C LEU A 259 24.63 9.91 -2.07
N ASP A 260 23.58 10.68 -1.75
CA ASP A 260 23.03 10.75 -0.39
C ASP A 260 22.62 9.39 0.16
N LEU A 261 21.75 8.67 -0.56
CA LEU A 261 21.25 7.36 -0.12
C LEU A 261 21.20 6.37 -1.28
N LEU A 262 21.64 5.14 -1.01
CA LEU A 262 21.54 4.01 -1.92
C LEU A 262 20.66 2.92 -1.31
N PHE A 263 19.63 2.54 -2.05
CA PHE A 263 18.71 1.46 -1.71
C PHE A 263 18.75 0.36 -2.76
N TYR A 264 18.16 -0.78 -2.43
CA TYR A 264 17.83 -1.86 -3.35
C TYR A 264 16.34 -2.15 -3.29
N GLN A 265 15.67 -2.29 -4.45
CA GLN A 265 14.26 -2.65 -4.51
C GLN A 265 14.13 -4.12 -4.93
N ARG A 266 13.81 -4.98 -3.95
CA ARG A 266 13.77 -6.45 -4.11
C ARG A 266 12.84 -6.94 -5.22
N LYS A 267 11.73 -6.23 -5.47
CA LYS A 267 10.75 -6.64 -6.47
C LYS A 267 11.12 -6.22 -7.89
N LEU A 268 11.80 -5.08 -8.02
CA LEU A 268 12.34 -4.60 -9.30
C LEU A 268 13.72 -5.18 -9.60
N ARG A 269 14.39 -5.76 -8.58
CA ARG A 269 15.76 -6.30 -8.64
C ARG A 269 16.79 -5.29 -9.13
N CYS A 270 16.68 -4.05 -8.67
CA CYS A 270 17.58 -2.97 -9.06
C CYS A 270 18.02 -2.14 -7.87
N LEU A 271 19.19 -1.50 -8.01
CA LEU A 271 19.61 -0.40 -7.14
C LEU A 271 18.72 0.83 -7.37
N VAL A 272 18.46 1.57 -6.31
CA VAL A 272 17.71 2.83 -6.32
C VAL A 272 18.56 3.91 -5.65
N ALA A 273 19.09 4.82 -6.46
CA ALA A 273 19.84 5.99 -6.01
C ALA A 273 18.86 7.09 -5.60
N ILE A 274 18.98 7.63 -4.38
CA ILE A 274 18.13 8.70 -3.89
C ILE A 274 18.99 9.92 -3.56
N ASP A 275 18.65 11.06 -4.15
CA ASP A 275 19.32 12.35 -3.95
C ASP A 275 18.32 13.38 -3.39
N LEU A 276 18.71 14.10 -2.34
CA LEU A 276 17.85 15.02 -1.59
C LEU A 276 18.15 16.47 -1.99
N LYS A 277 17.12 17.23 -2.36
CA LYS A 277 17.22 18.65 -2.71
C LYS A 277 16.29 19.51 -1.86
N ILE A 278 16.83 20.51 -1.18
CA ILE A 278 15.98 21.49 -0.46
C ILE A 278 15.22 22.39 -1.43
N GLY A 279 15.82 22.69 -2.57
CA GLY A 279 15.24 23.59 -3.56
C GLY A 279 14.32 22.90 -4.56
N ASP A 280 13.86 23.71 -5.52
CA ASP A 280 13.21 23.19 -6.71
C ASP A 280 14.19 22.41 -7.59
N PHE A 281 13.68 21.37 -8.26
CA PHE A 281 14.42 20.59 -9.25
C PHE A 281 14.99 21.45 -10.39
N LYS A 282 16.26 21.22 -10.74
CA LYS A 282 17.04 21.90 -11.78
C LYS A 282 17.63 20.90 -12.78
N ALA A 283 17.99 21.40 -13.97
CA ALA A 283 18.65 20.60 -15.01
C ALA A 283 19.98 19.97 -14.55
N ALA A 284 20.73 20.67 -13.68
CA ALA A 284 21.97 20.16 -13.10
C ALA A 284 21.74 18.88 -12.28
N ASP A 285 20.62 18.79 -11.55
CA ASP A 285 20.28 17.63 -10.72
C ASP A 285 20.04 16.39 -11.59
N LYS A 286 19.42 16.57 -12.77
CA LYS A 286 19.27 15.48 -13.76
C LYS A 286 20.64 14.96 -14.22
N GLY A 287 21.52 15.87 -14.66
CA GLY A 287 22.84 15.49 -15.16
C GLY A 287 23.67 14.76 -14.10
N GLN A 288 23.62 15.24 -12.85
CA GLN A 288 24.27 14.57 -11.72
C GLN A 288 23.71 13.16 -11.49
N MET A 289 22.39 12.99 -11.49
CA MET A 289 21.77 11.67 -11.31
C MET A 289 22.07 10.73 -12.50
N GLU A 290 22.09 11.20 -13.75
CA GLU A 290 22.46 10.38 -14.90
C GLU A 290 23.89 9.83 -14.77
N LEU A 291 24.82 10.67 -14.29
CA LEU A 291 26.18 10.24 -13.98
C LEU A 291 26.20 9.15 -12.91
N TYR A 292 25.39 9.31 -11.84
CA TYR A 292 25.29 8.33 -10.76
C TYR A 292 24.74 7.00 -11.24
N LEU A 293 23.67 7.00 -12.03
CA LEU A 293 23.08 5.78 -12.58
C LEU A 293 24.03 5.08 -13.54
N ALA A 294 24.74 5.83 -14.40
CA ALA A 294 25.74 5.27 -15.30
C ALA A 294 26.91 4.64 -14.53
N TRP A 295 27.38 5.30 -13.46
CA TRP A 295 28.43 4.77 -12.59
C TRP A 295 27.98 3.51 -11.87
N LEU A 296 26.79 3.51 -11.25
CA LEU A 296 26.24 2.35 -10.56
C LEU A 296 26.08 1.16 -11.51
N LYS A 297 25.52 1.40 -12.70
CA LYS A 297 25.37 0.36 -13.72
C LYS A 297 26.69 -0.29 -14.11
N ARG A 298 27.78 0.47 -14.13
CA ARG A 298 29.10 -0.01 -14.55
C ARG A 298 29.90 -0.70 -13.44
N TYR A 299 29.78 -0.22 -12.20
CA TYR A 299 30.70 -0.59 -11.13
C TYR A 299 30.02 -1.22 -9.90
N ALA A 300 28.71 -1.08 -9.73
CA ALA A 300 28.00 -1.51 -8.53
C ALA A 300 26.88 -2.53 -8.80
N CYS A 301 26.27 -2.49 -9.98
CA CYS A 301 25.22 -3.43 -10.36
C CYS A 301 25.80 -4.83 -10.61
N GLU A 302 25.12 -5.84 -10.08
CA GLU A 302 25.43 -7.24 -10.35
C GLU A 302 24.87 -7.67 -11.71
N SER A 303 25.43 -8.74 -12.28
CA SER A 303 25.11 -9.18 -13.64
C SER A 303 23.64 -9.62 -13.85
N ASP A 304 22.95 -9.98 -12.78
CA ASP A 304 21.55 -10.42 -12.80
C ASP A 304 20.57 -9.33 -12.30
N GLU A 305 21.05 -8.12 -12.04
CA GLU A 305 20.24 -6.99 -11.63
C GLU A 305 19.71 -6.19 -12.83
N GLU A 306 18.51 -5.63 -12.66
CA GLU A 306 17.93 -4.69 -13.60
C GLU A 306 18.65 -3.33 -13.52
N PRO A 307 18.57 -2.49 -14.57
CA PRO A 307 19.19 -1.17 -14.57
C PRO A 307 18.82 -0.33 -13.34
N PRO A 308 19.78 0.42 -12.75
CA PRO A 308 19.52 1.20 -11.56
C PRO A 308 18.53 2.34 -11.85
N LEU A 309 17.74 2.69 -10.85
CA LEU A 309 16.75 3.78 -10.92
C LEU A 309 17.16 4.93 -10.02
N GLY A 310 16.85 6.15 -10.44
CA GLY A 310 17.12 7.38 -9.68
C GLY A 310 15.84 7.93 -9.06
N ILE A 311 15.91 8.45 -7.85
CA ILE A 311 14.86 9.26 -7.22
C ILE A 311 15.49 10.59 -6.80
N ILE A 312 14.98 11.68 -7.32
CA ILE A 312 15.33 13.03 -6.85
C ILE A 312 14.18 13.53 -5.98
N LEU A 313 14.43 13.68 -4.68
CA LEU A 313 13.47 14.18 -3.70
C LEU A 313 13.68 15.68 -3.49
N CYS A 314 12.77 16.48 -4.03
CA CYS A 314 12.84 17.95 -3.97
C CYS A 314 11.69 18.56 -3.16
N ALA A 315 11.90 19.73 -2.53
CA ALA A 315 10.81 20.40 -1.80
C ALA A 315 9.69 20.87 -2.74
N GLY A 316 10.07 21.22 -3.97
CA GLY A 316 9.18 21.62 -5.05
C GLY A 316 9.72 21.19 -6.40
N LYS A 317 8.86 21.17 -7.42
CA LYS A 317 9.28 20.92 -8.80
C LYS A 317 8.48 21.79 -9.75
N ASN A 318 9.18 22.42 -10.69
CA ASN A 318 8.53 23.08 -11.81
C ASN A 318 8.16 22.03 -12.86
N GLU A 319 6.87 21.81 -13.05
CA GLU A 319 6.37 20.77 -13.95
C GLU A 319 6.82 20.96 -15.40
N GLN A 320 7.00 22.21 -15.87
CA GLN A 320 7.53 22.47 -17.22
C GLN A 320 8.99 22.05 -17.35
N HIS A 321 9.81 22.27 -16.31
CA HIS A 321 11.21 21.83 -16.33
C HIS A 321 11.31 20.31 -16.32
N VAL A 322 10.50 19.63 -15.49
CA VAL A 322 10.46 18.17 -15.44
C VAL A 322 10.02 17.60 -16.80
N GLU A 323 9.01 18.19 -17.42
CA GLU A 323 8.51 17.76 -18.72
C GLU A 323 9.54 17.93 -19.83
N LEU A 324 10.19 19.09 -19.92
CA LEU A 324 11.22 19.34 -20.95
C LEU A 324 12.46 18.48 -20.78
N LEU A 325 12.82 18.14 -19.54
CA LEU A 325 13.99 17.33 -19.24
C LEU A 325 13.73 15.83 -19.36
N GLU A 326 12.46 15.38 -19.38
CA GLU A 326 12.06 13.98 -19.53
C GLU A 326 12.89 12.98 -18.67
N PRO A 327 13.06 13.19 -17.36
CA PRO A 327 13.92 12.36 -16.51
C PRO A 327 13.48 10.89 -16.49
N ASP A 328 12.19 10.60 -16.67
CA ASP A 328 11.63 9.25 -16.69
C ASP A 328 12.24 8.38 -17.80
N LYS A 329 12.62 8.98 -18.95
CA LYS A 329 13.30 8.25 -20.05
C LYS A 329 14.69 7.76 -19.67
N SER A 330 15.33 8.40 -18.70
CA SER A 330 16.65 8.04 -18.17
C SER A 330 16.54 7.16 -16.91
N GLY A 331 15.35 6.69 -16.54
CA GLY A 331 15.13 5.93 -15.30
C GLY A 331 15.17 6.78 -14.04
N ILE A 332 14.99 8.10 -14.15
CA ILE A 332 15.02 9.05 -13.04
C ILE A 332 13.59 9.49 -12.71
N HIS A 333 13.16 9.22 -11.50
CA HIS A 333 11.88 9.66 -10.95
C HIS A 333 12.07 10.92 -10.11
N VAL A 334 11.40 12.01 -10.49
CA VAL A 334 11.43 13.27 -9.74
C VAL A 334 10.19 13.38 -8.86
N ALA A 335 10.36 13.37 -7.55
CA ALA A 335 9.26 13.40 -6.59
C ALA A 335 9.39 14.56 -5.61
N SER A 336 8.25 15.18 -5.31
CA SER A 336 8.20 16.19 -4.25
C SER A 336 8.11 15.54 -2.88
N TYR A 337 8.64 16.18 -1.83
CA TYR A 337 8.41 15.76 -0.45
C TYR A 337 7.70 16.84 0.36
N TRP A 338 6.82 16.42 1.27
CA TRP A 338 6.09 17.32 2.17
C TRP A 338 6.53 17.07 3.61
N LYS A 339 6.92 18.15 4.30
CA LYS A 339 7.38 18.14 5.70
C LYS A 339 6.25 18.02 6.72
N GLU A 340 5.01 18.25 6.31
CA GLU A 340 3.84 18.21 7.17
C GLU A 340 2.71 17.42 6.51
N ALA A 341 2.03 16.60 7.31
CA ALA A 341 0.81 15.95 6.86
C ALA A 341 -0.33 16.98 6.81
N LEU A 342 -0.86 17.20 5.61
CA LEU A 342 -2.04 18.05 5.45
C LEU A 342 -3.29 17.40 6.07
N PRO A 343 -4.24 18.19 6.60
CA PRO A 343 -5.55 17.69 6.97
C PRO A 343 -6.20 16.95 5.80
N LYS A 344 -6.92 15.86 6.08
CA LYS A 344 -7.44 14.94 5.06
C LYS A 344 -8.17 15.63 3.91
N ALA A 345 -9.04 16.61 4.20
CA ALA A 345 -9.79 17.33 3.17
C ALA A 345 -8.88 18.17 2.25
N ALA A 346 -7.83 18.78 2.81
CA ALA A 346 -6.85 19.56 2.06
C ALA A 346 -5.92 18.67 1.23
N LEU A 347 -5.47 17.55 1.80
CA LEU A 347 -4.72 16.50 1.10
C LEU A 347 -5.49 15.99 -0.12
N GLU A 348 -6.76 15.64 0.08
CA GLU A 348 -7.65 15.11 -0.96
C GLU A 348 -7.85 16.10 -2.10
N LYS A 349 -8.06 17.38 -1.77
CA LYS A 349 -8.17 18.43 -2.78
C LYS A 349 -6.87 18.59 -3.57
N LYS A 350 -5.74 18.73 -2.89
CA LYS A 350 -4.43 18.99 -3.52
C LYS A 350 -3.99 17.84 -4.43
N LEU A 351 -4.14 16.58 -4.00
CA LEU A 351 -3.79 15.42 -4.82
C LEU A 351 -4.74 15.25 -6.02
N ARG A 352 -6.04 15.46 -5.84
CA ARG A 352 -6.99 15.40 -6.97
C ARG A 352 -6.74 16.48 -8.00
N ASP A 353 -6.43 17.70 -7.55
CA ASP A 353 -6.12 18.79 -8.46
C ASP A 353 -4.81 18.51 -9.21
N ALA A 354 -3.78 17.95 -8.55
CA ALA A 354 -2.55 17.50 -9.20
C ALA A 354 -2.77 16.41 -10.25
N VAL A 355 -3.56 15.37 -9.93
CA VAL A 355 -3.91 14.31 -10.89
C VAL A 355 -4.70 14.87 -12.07
N ARG A 356 -5.66 15.78 -11.83
CA ARG A 356 -6.46 16.41 -12.89
C ARG A 356 -5.57 17.23 -13.83
N LEU A 357 -4.67 18.06 -13.28
CA LEU A 357 -3.75 18.87 -14.08
C LEU A 357 -2.80 18.00 -14.90
N ALA A 358 -2.27 16.91 -14.31
CA ALA A 358 -1.40 15.98 -15.02
C ALA A 358 -2.12 15.30 -16.19
N ARG A 359 -3.35 14.82 -15.98
CA ARG A 359 -4.16 14.19 -17.06
C ARG A 359 -4.49 15.16 -18.19
N ALA A 360 -4.89 16.39 -17.87
CA ALA A 360 -5.20 17.42 -18.87
C ALA A 360 -4.00 17.71 -19.78
N ARG A 361 -2.77 17.71 -19.24
CA ARG A 361 -1.55 17.91 -20.03
C ARG A 361 -1.26 16.74 -20.97
N LEU A 362 -1.43 15.51 -20.50
CA LEU A 362 -1.25 14.31 -21.34
C LEU A 362 -2.24 14.31 -22.51
N GLU A 363 -3.49 14.70 -22.27
CA GLU A 363 -4.51 14.83 -23.31
C GLU A 363 -4.14 15.91 -24.35
N HIS A 364 -3.60 17.05 -23.92
CA HIS A 364 -3.09 18.08 -24.83
C HIS A 364 -1.87 17.61 -25.64
N ARG A 365 -1.04 16.72 -25.08
CA ARG A 365 0.13 16.16 -25.77
C ARG A 365 -0.27 15.18 -26.89
N ASP A 366 -1.29 14.37 -26.65
CA ASP A 366 -1.79 13.40 -27.64
C ASP A 366 -2.58 14.08 -28.78
N GLN A 367 -3.08 15.31 -28.59
CA GLN A 367 -3.80 16.09 -29.61
C GLN A 367 -2.88 17.00 -30.44
N GLY A 368 -1.60 17.14 -30.06
CA GLY A 368 -0.62 18.04 -30.68
C GLY A 368 0.36 17.36 -31.65
N VAL A 369 0.08 16.14 -32.10
CA VAL A 369 0.89 15.39 -33.07
C VAL A 369 0.27 15.42 -34.47
#